data_AF-E3M9E9-F1
#
_entry.id   AF-E3M9E9-F1
#
_cell.length_a   1.000
_cell.length_b   1.000
_cell.length_c   1.000
_cell.angle_alpha   90.00
_cell.angle_beta   90.00
_cell.angle_gamma   90.00
#
_symmetry.space_group_name_H-M   'P 1'
#
loop_
_entity.id
_entity.type
_entity.pdbx_description
1 polymer ?
#
loop_
_entity_poly.entity_id
_entity_poly.type
_entity_poly.pdbx_seq_one_letter_code
_entity_poly.pdbx_strand_id
1 'polypeptide(L)'
;MSTTMNSSDLDKYDFYDEECGKWIHIQDYYESYNNYSKQHEEFTKNNTPIYPILRHFYRFSCLMMIIYMFSIILFSGTLLFLHDQIKSVNGILLFGGYYISIVVSPVFNIILILLAVQRFLLYFYEDSERFLNLKSFYWSVLVVFLYFSFAILHIPIRIKDRFDGKFEFINWLAFPTGAIENSLLENVQVYLSFILEFLAFISVVVYIPMFISIRKLLYLPSLAQSQPQKYIMYQVKFIFIGKLFMLIILVTSGLVAKFSGWAFSNLAFVIMNLSTFYMTPLIIQMTYLFCNKRNTQLVISYLSFRFVIDKLRRLLRKNNAVQPIVPTDYSRRREVA
;
A
#
# COMPACT_ATOMS: atom_id res chain seq x y z
N MET A 1 14.63 -37.83 42.17
CA MET A 1 15.26 -38.91 41.39
C MET A 1 16.07 -38.21 40.30
N SER A 2 17.39 -38.09 40.49
CA SER A 2 18.27 -37.32 39.60
C SER A 2 18.61 -38.18 38.38
N THR A 3 18.00 -37.88 37.23
CA THR A 3 18.41 -38.45 35.95
C THR A 3 19.56 -37.62 35.41
N THR A 4 20.79 -38.04 35.72
CA THR A 4 22.00 -37.52 35.09
C THR A 4 22.02 -38.00 33.64
N MET A 5 21.73 -37.09 32.71
CA MET A 5 21.82 -37.30 31.26
C MET A 5 23.30 -37.29 30.84
N ASN A 6 23.66 -38.14 29.88
CA ASN A 6 25.04 -38.29 29.43
C ASN A 6 25.52 -37.03 28.68
N SER A 7 26.76 -36.57 28.89
CA SER A 7 27.24 -35.28 28.34
C SER A 7 27.26 -35.21 26.80
N SER A 8 27.23 -36.36 26.12
CA SER A 8 27.14 -36.45 24.65
C SER A 8 25.75 -36.17 24.09
N ASP A 9 24.70 -36.20 24.93
CA ASP A 9 23.33 -35.90 24.52
C ASP A 9 22.97 -34.41 24.77
N LEU A 10 23.75 -33.70 25.58
CA LEU A 10 23.58 -32.27 25.88
C LEU A 10 23.82 -31.37 24.66
N ASP A 11 24.69 -31.78 23.74
CA ASP A 11 24.96 -31.03 22.50
C ASP A 11 23.76 -31.04 21.52
N LYS A 12 22.68 -31.77 21.86
CA LYS A 12 21.45 -31.87 21.07
C LYS A 12 20.30 -31.03 21.65
N TYR A 13 20.43 -30.46 22.85
CA TYR A 13 19.36 -29.73 23.53
C TYR A 13 19.85 -28.34 23.97
N ASP A 14 19.28 -27.28 23.41
CA ASP A 14 19.82 -25.92 23.58
C ASP A 14 19.23 -25.16 24.79
N PHE A 15 18.10 -25.57 25.37
CA PHE A 15 17.52 -24.90 26.55
C PHE A 15 16.61 -25.81 27.40
N TYR A 16 16.66 -25.65 28.72
CA TYR A 16 15.78 -26.31 29.68
C TYR A 16 14.60 -25.39 30.00
N ASP A 17 13.38 -25.86 29.79
CA ASP A 17 12.18 -25.11 30.16
C ASP A 17 11.81 -25.42 31.61
N GLU A 18 12.03 -24.45 32.50
CA GLU A 18 11.75 -24.56 33.93
C GLU A 18 10.25 -24.69 34.25
N GLU A 19 9.34 -24.19 33.40
CA GLU A 19 7.89 -24.32 33.61
C GLU A 19 7.40 -25.73 33.25
N CYS A 20 7.95 -26.31 32.19
CA CYS A 20 7.58 -27.65 31.74
C CYS A 20 8.43 -28.78 32.36
N GLY A 21 9.54 -28.44 33.04
CA GLY A 21 10.47 -29.38 33.65
C GLY A 21 11.18 -30.30 32.64
N LYS A 22 11.29 -29.90 31.37
CA LYS A 22 11.78 -30.73 30.26
C LYS A 22 12.82 -30.00 29.42
N TRP A 23 13.78 -30.76 28.90
CA TRP A 23 14.72 -30.28 27.88
C TRP A 23 13.99 -30.18 26.54
N ILE A 24 14.02 -28.99 25.91
CA ILE A 24 13.35 -28.74 24.63
C ILE A 24 14.40 -28.63 23.53
N HIS A 25 14.20 -29.37 22.45
CA HIS A 25 15.03 -29.25 21.25
C HIS A 25 14.67 -27.96 20.52
N ILE A 26 15.66 -27.18 20.07
CA ILE A 26 15.40 -25.85 19.48
C ILE A 26 14.49 -25.93 18.24
N GLN A 27 14.59 -27.02 17.50
CA GLN A 27 13.73 -27.34 16.36
C GLN A 27 12.24 -27.44 16.78
N ASP A 28 11.96 -28.13 17.88
CA ASP A 28 10.59 -28.33 18.40
C ASP A 28 10.02 -27.01 18.94
N TYR A 29 10.89 -26.17 19.52
CA TYR A 29 10.52 -24.82 19.93
C TYR A 29 10.14 -23.95 18.72
N TYR A 30 10.94 -23.96 17.64
CA TYR A 30 10.60 -23.24 16.41
C TYR A 30 9.33 -23.77 15.73
N GLU A 31 9.11 -25.08 15.75
CA GLU A 31 7.91 -25.70 15.18
C GLU A 31 6.65 -25.34 15.98
N SER A 32 6.75 -25.37 17.32
CA SER A 32 5.69 -24.91 18.23
C SER A 32 5.38 -23.42 18.04
N TYR A 33 6.41 -22.57 17.97
CA TYR A 33 6.26 -21.14 17.72
C TYR A 33 5.63 -20.86 16.35
N ASN A 34 6.05 -21.57 15.30
CA ASN A 34 5.47 -21.45 13.97
C ASN A 34 4.01 -21.91 13.94
N ASN A 35 3.66 -23.00 14.63
CA ASN A 35 2.29 -23.47 14.74
C ASN A 35 1.41 -22.49 15.52
N TYR A 36 1.90 -21.95 16.64
CA TYR A 36 1.22 -20.91 17.40
C TYR A 36 1.02 -19.63 16.58
N SER A 37 2.05 -19.17 15.89
CA SER A 37 2.00 -18.01 14.98
C SER A 37 0.97 -18.22 13.87
N LYS A 38 0.96 -19.40 13.24
CA LYS A 38 0.01 -19.76 12.19
C LYS A 38 -1.42 -19.84 12.71
N GLN A 39 -1.63 -20.42 13.89
CA GLN A 39 -2.93 -20.51 14.54
C GLN A 39 -3.43 -19.12 14.99
N HIS A 40 -2.54 -18.26 15.47
CA HIS A 40 -2.87 -16.88 15.82
C HIS A 40 -3.18 -16.03 14.59
N GLU A 41 -2.45 -16.22 13.48
CA GLU A 41 -2.75 -15.58 12.19
C GLU A 41 -4.09 -16.07 11.64
N GLU A 42 -4.38 -17.36 11.73
CA GLU A 42 -5.62 -17.97 11.27
C GLU A 42 -6.83 -17.54 12.13
N PHE A 43 -6.64 -17.45 13.44
CA PHE A 43 -7.61 -16.86 14.38
C PHE A 43 -7.86 -15.39 14.05
N THR A 44 -6.81 -14.59 13.88
CA THR A 44 -6.93 -13.16 13.54
C THR A 44 -7.64 -12.97 12.20
N LYS A 45 -7.30 -13.80 11.20
CA LYS A 45 -7.92 -13.80 9.87
C LYS A 45 -9.41 -14.15 9.89
N ASN A 46 -9.82 -15.04 10.80
CA ASN A 46 -11.19 -15.52 10.90
C ASN A 46 -12.06 -14.68 11.85
N ASN A 47 -11.45 -14.03 12.85
CA ASN A 47 -12.19 -13.36 13.93
C ASN A 47 -12.05 -11.84 13.95
N THR A 48 -11.14 -11.23 13.17
CA THR A 48 -11.10 -9.76 13.08
C THR A 48 -11.86 -9.26 11.85
N PRO A 49 -13.00 -8.55 12.02
CA PRO A 49 -13.83 -8.10 10.91
C PRO A 49 -13.09 -7.23 9.89
N ILE A 50 -12.05 -6.52 10.35
CA ILE A 50 -11.29 -5.53 9.57
C ILE A 50 -10.25 -6.21 8.65
N TYR A 51 -9.80 -7.43 8.97
CA TYR A 51 -8.70 -8.10 8.29
C TYR A 51 -8.90 -8.32 6.77
N PRO A 52 -10.09 -8.73 6.28
CA PRO A 52 -10.32 -8.91 4.84
C PRO A 52 -10.04 -7.63 4.03
N ILE A 53 -10.44 -6.46 4.55
CA ILE A 53 -10.22 -5.17 3.90
C ILE A 53 -8.72 -4.82 3.85
N LEU A 54 -8.01 -4.97 4.98
CA LEU A 54 -6.57 -4.69 5.04
C LEU A 54 -5.79 -5.63 4.12
N ARG A 55 -6.17 -6.91 4.08
CA ARG A 55 -5.55 -7.91 3.22
C ARG A 55 -5.71 -7.57 1.74
N HIS A 56 -6.90 -7.09 1.34
CA HIS A 56 -7.14 -6.62 -0.03
C HIS A 56 -6.20 -5.46 -0.40
N PHE A 57 -6.17 -4.42 0.44
CA PHE A 57 -5.30 -3.26 0.24
C PHE A 57 -3.82 -3.61 0.21
N TYR A 58 -3.36 -4.53 1.06
CA TYR A 58 -1.99 -5.01 1.07
C TYR A 58 -1.64 -5.72 -0.25
N ARG A 59 -2.43 -6.71 -0.66
CA ARG A 59 -2.22 -7.46 -1.91
C ARG A 59 -2.22 -6.53 -3.12
N PHE A 60 -3.17 -5.59 -3.16
CA PHE A 60 -3.23 -4.60 -4.22
C PHE A 60 -1.99 -3.70 -4.22
N SER A 61 -1.53 -3.24 -3.05
CA SER A 61 -0.33 -2.41 -2.95
C SER A 61 0.93 -3.13 -3.45
N CYS A 62 1.05 -4.44 -3.19
CA CYS A 62 2.12 -5.27 -3.73
C CYS A 62 2.05 -5.36 -5.26
N LEU A 63 0.86 -5.65 -5.81
CA LEU A 63 0.65 -5.71 -7.26
C LEU A 63 0.99 -4.37 -7.93
N MET A 64 0.61 -3.26 -7.32
CA MET A 64 0.91 -1.92 -7.82
C MET A 64 2.40 -1.60 -7.80
N MET A 65 3.12 -2.00 -6.75
CA MET A 65 4.58 -1.86 -6.73
C MET A 65 5.22 -2.61 -7.91
N ILE A 66 4.78 -3.83 -8.20
CA ILE A 66 5.29 -4.61 -9.33
C ILE A 66 5.01 -3.87 -10.65
N ILE A 67 3.79 -3.37 -10.85
CA ILE A 67 3.43 -2.60 -12.05
C ILE A 67 4.26 -1.32 -12.17
N TYR A 68 4.50 -0.58 -11.08
CA TYR A 68 5.32 0.62 -11.12
C TYR A 68 6.78 0.33 -11.44
N MET A 69 7.36 -0.72 -10.82
CA MET A 69 8.73 -1.14 -11.13
C MET A 69 8.86 -1.51 -12.60
N PHE A 70 7.91 -2.29 -13.14
CA PHE A 70 7.86 -2.63 -14.55
C PHE A 70 7.74 -1.39 -15.44
N SER A 71 6.85 -0.44 -15.08
CA SER A 71 6.65 0.81 -15.82
C SER A 71 7.91 1.69 -15.84
N ILE A 72 8.64 1.76 -14.71
CA ILE A 72 9.91 2.50 -14.60
C ILE A 72 10.99 1.86 -15.48
N ILE A 73 11.10 0.54 -15.48
CA ILE A 73 12.06 -0.20 -16.31
C ILE A 73 11.75 -0.02 -17.80
N LEU A 74 10.47 -0.11 -18.18
CA LEU A 74 10.06 0.14 -19.56
C LEU A 74 10.35 1.57 -20.00
N PHE A 75 10.04 2.56 -19.15
CA PHE A 75 10.31 3.96 -19.45
C PHE A 75 11.80 4.25 -19.55
N SER A 76 12.62 3.75 -18.63
CA SER A 76 14.08 3.94 -18.65
C SER A 76 14.75 3.23 -19.82
N GLY A 77 14.30 2.02 -20.16
CA GLY A 77 14.76 1.30 -21.35
C GLY A 77 14.42 2.04 -22.63
N THR A 78 13.20 2.59 -22.74
CA THR A 78 12.79 3.40 -23.90
C THR A 78 13.61 4.69 -23.98
N LEU A 79 13.86 5.35 -22.85
CA LEU A 79 14.67 6.57 -22.78
C LEU A 79 16.11 6.32 -23.25
N LEU A 80 16.70 5.17 -22.91
CA LEU A 80 18.09 4.84 -23.21
C LEU A 80 18.29 4.27 -24.62
N PHE A 81 17.34 3.48 -25.14
CA PHE A 81 17.55 2.71 -26.38
C PHE A 81 16.59 3.07 -27.52
N LEU A 82 15.46 3.70 -27.24
CA LEU A 82 14.37 3.93 -28.21
C LEU A 82 13.81 5.36 -28.08
N HIS A 83 14.68 6.37 -28.14
CA HIS A 83 14.32 7.77 -27.87
C HIS A 83 13.12 8.26 -28.69
N ASP A 84 13.03 7.86 -29.97
CA ASP A 84 11.93 8.23 -30.87
C ASP A 84 10.57 7.65 -30.43
N GLN A 85 10.57 6.56 -29.65
CA GLN A 85 9.35 5.87 -29.19
C GLN A 85 8.86 6.35 -27.82
N ILE A 86 9.56 7.26 -27.14
CA ILE A 86 9.21 7.73 -25.79
C ILE A 86 7.77 8.24 -25.71
N LYS A 87 7.34 9.03 -26.71
CA LYS A 87 5.97 9.58 -26.75
C LYS A 87 4.92 8.48 -26.83
N SER A 88 5.16 7.46 -27.66
CA SER A 88 4.25 6.33 -27.85
C SER A 88 4.14 5.47 -26.58
N VAL A 89 5.29 5.09 -26.00
CA VAL A 89 5.34 4.27 -24.77
C VAL A 89 4.70 5.01 -23.60
N ASN A 90 5.01 6.30 -23.42
CA ASN A 90 4.39 7.10 -22.36
C ASN A 90 2.88 7.23 -22.57
N GLY A 91 2.42 7.41 -23.81
CA GLY A 91 1.00 7.42 -24.16
C GLY A 91 0.29 6.13 -23.76
N ILE A 92 0.88 4.96 -24.07
CA ILE A 92 0.33 3.65 -23.70
C ILE A 92 0.26 3.48 -22.18
N LEU A 93 1.34 3.84 -21.45
CA LEU A 93 1.39 3.72 -19.99
C LEU A 93 0.35 4.61 -19.30
N LEU A 94 0.25 5.88 -19.71
CA LEU A 94 -0.73 6.82 -19.17
C LEU A 94 -2.16 6.38 -19.48
N PHE A 95 -2.40 5.88 -20.69
CA PHE A 95 -3.71 5.38 -21.10
C PHE A 95 -4.12 4.12 -20.31
N GLY A 96 -3.21 3.15 -20.19
CA GLY A 96 -3.45 1.96 -19.39
C GLY A 96 -3.73 2.29 -17.92
N GLY A 97 -2.90 3.17 -17.34
CA GLY A 97 -3.09 3.67 -15.98
C GLY A 97 -4.44 4.36 -15.77
N TYR A 98 -4.87 5.17 -16.75
CA TYR A 98 -6.16 5.83 -16.73
C TYR A 98 -7.34 4.85 -16.68
N TYR A 99 -7.36 3.84 -17.57
CA TYR A 99 -8.45 2.85 -17.60
C TYR A 99 -8.52 2.01 -16.34
N ILE A 100 -7.36 1.67 -15.77
CA ILE A 100 -7.34 0.98 -14.48
C ILE A 100 -7.86 1.91 -13.38
N SER A 101 -7.47 3.19 -13.39
CA SER A 101 -7.86 4.15 -12.34
C SER A 101 -9.37 4.41 -12.28
N ILE A 102 -10.06 4.53 -13.41
CA ILE A 102 -11.51 4.78 -13.45
C ILE A 102 -12.32 3.61 -12.90
N VAL A 103 -11.77 2.39 -12.94
CA VAL A 103 -12.40 1.20 -12.35
C VAL A 103 -12.02 1.06 -10.89
N VAL A 104 -10.74 1.30 -10.54
CA VAL A 104 -10.23 1.02 -9.20
C VAL A 104 -10.63 2.07 -8.17
N SER A 105 -10.60 3.34 -8.54
CA SER A 105 -10.77 4.45 -7.59
C SER A 105 -12.16 4.51 -6.94
N PRO A 106 -13.27 4.31 -7.66
CA PRO A 106 -14.59 4.19 -7.03
C PRO A 106 -14.64 3.06 -6.00
N VAL A 107 -14.04 1.91 -6.32
CA VAL A 107 -13.96 0.76 -5.41
C VAL A 107 -13.16 1.11 -4.16
N PHE A 108 -12.05 1.82 -4.31
CA PHE A 108 -11.25 2.28 -3.18
C PHE A 108 -12.00 3.24 -2.27
N ASN A 109 -12.75 4.18 -2.82
CA ASN A 109 -13.58 5.08 -2.04
C ASN A 109 -14.62 4.31 -1.23
N ILE A 110 -15.33 3.36 -1.86
CA ILE A 110 -16.31 2.50 -1.18
C ILE A 110 -15.65 1.71 -0.04
N ILE A 111 -14.51 1.06 -0.31
CA ILE A 111 -13.81 0.26 0.71
C ILE A 111 -13.30 1.15 1.86
N LEU A 112 -12.81 2.36 1.58
CA LEU A 112 -12.39 3.32 2.62
C LEU A 112 -13.56 3.79 3.48
N ILE A 113 -14.73 4.04 2.87
CA ILE A 113 -15.97 4.37 3.59
C ILE A 113 -16.38 3.20 4.48
N LEU A 114 -16.44 1.99 3.94
CA LEU A 114 -16.78 0.78 4.69
C LEU A 114 -15.81 0.55 5.86
N LEU A 115 -14.51 0.73 5.64
CA LEU A 115 -13.50 0.61 6.68
C LEU A 115 -13.70 1.62 7.81
N ALA A 116 -14.04 2.87 7.48
CA ALA A 116 -14.30 3.92 8.47
C ALA A 116 -15.54 3.59 9.30
N VAL A 117 -16.64 3.19 8.65
CA VAL A 117 -17.89 2.79 9.31
C VAL A 117 -17.66 1.57 10.20
N GLN A 118 -16.96 0.54 9.70
CA GLN A 118 -16.67 -0.68 10.45
C GLN A 118 -15.84 -0.38 11.71
N ARG A 119 -14.78 0.43 11.59
CA ARG A 119 -13.96 0.82 12.75
C ARG A 119 -14.76 1.65 13.75
N PHE A 120 -15.64 2.52 13.28
CA PHE A 120 -16.52 3.31 14.14
C PHE A 120 -17.49 2.42 14.92
N LEU A 121 -18.19 1.52 14.23
CA LEU A 121 -19.14 0.61 14.85
C LEU A 121 -18.47 -0.30 15.87
N LEU A 122 -17.34 -0.93 15.52
CA LEU A 122 -16.59 -1.78 16.45
C LEU A 122 -16.11 -1.03 17.70
N TYR A 123 -15.86 0.28 17.56
CA TYR A 123 -15.39 1.08 18.68
C TYR A 123 -16.53 1.52 19.61
N PHE A 124 -17.69 1.90 19.07
CA PHE A 124 -18.79 2.49 19.85
C PHE A 124 -19.92 1.50 20.19
N TYR A 125 -19.98 0.34 19.54
CA TYR A 125 -21.05 -0.65 19.71
C TYR A 125 -20.45 -2.05 19.87
N GLU A 126 -20.46 -2.58 21.10
CA GLU A 126 -19.91 -3.91 21.41
C GLU A 126 -20.61 -5.04 20.62
N ASP A 127 -21.93 -4.95 20.41
CA ASP A 127 -22.69 -5.95 19.66
C ASP A 127 -22.43 -5.93 18.14
N SER A 128 -21.77 -4.90 17.62
CA SER A 128 -21.54 -4.75 16.18
C SER A 128 -20.60 -5.82 15.62
N GLU A 129 -19.76 -6.44 16.46
CA GLU A 129 -18.82 -7.48 16.04
C GLU A 129 -19.54 -8.67 15.40
N ARG A 130 -20.73 -9.05 15.92
CA ARG A 130 -21.54 -10.15 15.38
C ARG A 130 -22.04 -9.87 13.96
N PHE A 131 -22.37 -8.62 13.66
CA PHE A 131 -22.87 -8.20 12.35
C PHE A 131 -21.75 -7.92 11.36
N LEU A 132 -20.60 -7.47 11.85
CA LEU A 132 -19.45 -7.07 11.03
C LEU A 132 -18.52 -8.23 10.72
N ASN A 133 -18.58 -9.34 11.47
CA ASN A 133 -17.81 -10.55 11.23
C ASN A 133 -18.35 -11.37 10.03
N LEU A 134 -18.44 -10.69 8.88
CA LEU A 134 -18.70 -11.32 7.59
C LEU A 134 -17.50 -12.20 7.21
N LYS A 135 -17.77 -13.45 6.86
CA LYS A 135 -16.71 -14.38 6.43
C LYS A 135 -15.87 -13.76 5.30
N SER A 136 -14.56 -13.99 5.35
CA SER A 136 -13.58 -13.52 4.36
C SER A 136 -13.99 -13.80 2.90
N PHE A 137 -14.73 -14.88 2.66
CA PHE A 137 -15.31 -15.22 1.36
C PHE A 137 -16.26 -14.15 0.82
N TYR A 138 -17.25 -13.71 1.62
CA TYR A 138 -18.23 -12.71 1.18
C TYR A 138 -17.57 -11.36 0.88
N TRP A 139 -16.56 -10.98 1.66
CA TRP A 139 -15.74 -9.80 1.37
C TRP A 139 -15.04 -9.90 0.02
N SER A 140 -14.44 -11.06 -0.29
CA SER A 140 -13.78 -11.27 -1.58
C SER A 140 -14.78 -11.18 -2.73
N VAL A 141 -15.96 -11.79 -2.59
CA VAL A 141 -17.02 -11.74 -3.60
C VAL A 141 -17.51 -10.31 -3.82
N LEU A 142 -17.77 -9.56 -2.74
CA LEU A 142 -18.18 -8.16 -2.79
C LEU A 142 -17.16 -7.31 -3.56
N VAL A 143 -15.88 -7.44 -3.22
CA VAL A 143 -14.81 -6.66 -3.85
C VAL A 143 -14.69 -6.99 -5.34
N VAL A 144 -14.73 -8.27 -5.72
CA VAL A 144 -14.71 -8.70 -7.14
C VAL A 144 -15.93 -8.17 -7.88
N PHE A 145 -17.12 -8.27 -7.27
CA PHE A 145 -18.35 -7.73 -7.84
C PHE A 145 -18.26 -6.22 -8.08
N LEU A 146 -17.72 -5.46 -7.12
CA LEU A 146 -17.53 -4.02 -7.27
C LEU A 146 -16.61 -3.69 -8.45
N TYR A 147 -15.43 -4.32 -8.54
CA TYR A 147 -14.52 -4.09 -9.68
C TYR A 147 -15.18 -4.43 -11.01
N PHE A 148 -15.90 -5.56 -11.08
CA PHE A 148 -16.59 -5.98 -12.29
C PHE A 148 -17.70 -5.02 -12.69
N SER A 149 -18.51 -4.57 -11.73
CA SER A 149 -19.58 -3.60 -11.95
C SER A 149 -19.04 -2.27 -12.47
N PHE A 150 -17.97 -1.72 -11.87
CA PHE A 150 -17.37 -0.48 -12.33
C PHE A 150 -16.64 -0.64 -13.68
N ALA A 151 -16.07 -1.81 -13.97
CA ALA A 151 -15.49 -2.10 -15.27
C ALA A 151 -16.54 -2.09 -16.39
N ILE A 152 -17.68 -2.78 -16.19
CA ILE A 152 -18.79 -2.79 -17.14
C ILE A 152 -19.37 -1.39 -17.33
N LEU A 153 -19.48 -0.62 -16.25
CA LEU A 153 -20.02 0.73 -16.30
C LEU A 153 -19.09 1.66 -17.09
N HIS A 154 -17.81 1.76 -16.73
CA HIS A 154 -16.90 2.78 -17.26
C HIS A 154 -16.21 2.42 -18.58
N ILE A 155 -15.78 1.18 -18.78
CA ILE A 155 -14.92 0.81 -19.93
C ILE A 155 -15.65 0.97 -21.28
N PRO A 156 -16.86 0.45 -21.48
CA PRO A 156 -17.52 0.49 -22.79
C PRO A 156 -17.80 1.91 -23.30
N ILE A 157 -18.19 2.82 -22.39
CA ILE A 157 -18.45 4.22 -22.73
C ILE A 157 -17.18 4.89 -23.25
N ARG A 158 -16.05 4.72 -22.53
CA ARG A 158 -14.79 5.35 -22.90
C ARG A 158 -14.16 4.75 -24.16
N ILE A 159 -14.43 3.48 -24.44
CA ILE A 159 -14.07 2.85 -25.70
C ILE A 159 -14.90 3.45 -26.85
N LYS A 160 -16.20 3.66 -26.66
CA LYS A 160 -17.07 4.29 -27.67
C LYS A 160 -16.57 5.70 -28.04
N ASP A 161 -16.23 6.52 -27.06
CA ASP A 161 -15.73 7.89 -27.29
C ASP A 161 -14.43 7.92 -28.12
N ARG A 162 -13.62 6.86 -28.02
CA ARG A 162 -12.41 6.68 -28.83
C ARG A 162 -12.74 6.33 -30.28
N PHE A 163 -13.69 5.43 -30.52
CA PHE A 163 -14.08 5.04 -31.88
C PHE A 163 -14.76 6.19 -32.63
N ASP A 164 -15.48 7.07 -31.93
CA ASP A 164 -16.09 8.28 -32.50
C ASP A 164 -15.07 9.41 -32.80
N GLY A 165 -13.77 9.16 -32.63
CA GLY A 165 -12.69 10.11 -32.95
C GLY A 165 -12.61 11.32 -32.02
N LYS A 166 -13.37 11.33 -30.92
CA LYS A 166 -13.41 12.45 -29.96
C LYS A 166 -12.23 12.46 -28.97
N PHE A 167 -11.43 11.38 -28.90
CA PHE A 167 -10.46 11.18 -27.83
C PHE A 167 -8.99 11.26 -28.30
N GLU A 168 -8.42 12.46 -28.27
CA GLU A 168 -6.96 12.66 -28.30
C GLU A 168 -6.44 13.03 -26.89
N PHE A 169 -5.88 12.04 -26.18
CA PHE A 169 -5.42 12.20 -24.79
C PHE A 169 -4.40 13.34 -24.59
N ILE A 170 -3.58 13.63 -25.61
CA ILE A 170 -2.56 14.70 -25.59
C ILE A 170 -3.22 16.08 -25.66
N ASN A 171 -4.27 16.25 -26.46
CA ASN A 171 -5.04 17.48 -26.56
C ASN A 171 -6.02 17.69 -25.39
N TRP A 172 -6.24 16.66 -24.57
CA TRP A 172 -7.12 16.70 -23.41
C TRP A 172 -6.44 17.20 -22.11
N LEU A 173 -5.11 17.07 -22.01
CA LEU A 173 -4.29 17.75 -20.97
C LEU A 173 -4.13 19.26 -21.25
N ALA A 174 -4.24 19.67 -22.51
CA ALA A 174 -4.45 21.06 -22.87
C ALA A 174 -5.93 21.38 -22.59
N PHE A 175 -6.21 22.36 -21.72
CA PHE A 175 -7.56 22.77 -21.33
C PHE A 175 -8.52 22.79 -22.53
N PRO A 176 -9.51 21.88 -22.62
CA PRO A 176 -10.41 21.87 -23.76
C PRO A 176 -11.24 23.14 -23.70
N THR A 177 -11.06 24.03 -24.67
CA THR A 177 -11.84 25.27 -24.85
C THR A 177 -13.22 25.02 -25.47
N GLY A 178 -13.64 23.76 -25.63
CA GLY A 178 -14.88 23.36 -26.27
C GLY A 178 -15.94 22.84 -25.30
N ALA A 179 -17.20 23.23 -25.54
CA ALA A 179 -18.37 22.63 -24.93
C ALA A 179 -18.57 21.21 -25.49
N ILE A 180 -17.97 20.22 -24.83
CA ILE A 180 -18.22 18.81 -25.15
C ILE A 180 -19.60 18.46 -24.60
N GLU A 181 -20.56 18.20 -25.48
CA GLU A 181 -21.87 17.66 -25.13
C GLU A 181 -21.68 16.17 -24.78
N ASN A 182 -21.54 15.89 -23.48
CA ASN A 182 -21.42 14.54 -22.95
C ASN A 182 -22.78 13.83 -22.97
N SER A 183 -22.79 12.51 -23.19
CA SER A 183 -24.02 11.74 -23.03
C SER A 183 -24.52 11.75 -21.58
N LEU A 184 -25.83 11.52 -21.36
CA LEU A 184 -26.41 11.42 -20.01
C LEU A 184 -25.66 10.38 -19.16
N LEU A 185 -25.28 9.26 -19.78
CA LEU A 185 -24.57 8.16 -19.11
C LEU A 185 -23.18 8.60 -18.63
N GLU A 186 -22.44 9.38 -19.42
CA GLU A 186 -21.14 9.96 -19.02
C GLU A 186 -21.28 10.94 -17.86
N ASN A 187 -22.31 11.79 -17.88
CA ASN A 187 -22.56 12.73 -16.80
C ASN A 187 -22.88 12.00 -15.48
N VAL A 188 -23.71 10.95 -15.55
CA VAL A 188 -24.01 10.10 -14.39
C VAL A 188 -22.73 9.49 -13.82
N GLN A 189 -21.79 9.06 -14.66
CA GLN A 189 -20.50 8.51 -14.19
C GLN A 189 -19.65 9.54 -13.47
N VAL A 190 -19.51 10.73 -14.03
CA VAL A 190 -18.74 11.81 -13.42
C VAL A 190 -19.32 12.17 -12.06
N TYR A 191 -20.65 12.34 -11.98
CA TYR A 191 -21.33 12.62 -10.72
C TYR A 191 -21.20 11.48 -9.70
N LEU A 192 -21.33 10.23 -10.12
CA LEU A 192 -21.16 9.07 -9.24
C LEU A 192 -19.77 9.09 -8.59
N SER A 193 -18.71 9.31 -9.37
CA SER A 193 -17.35 9.42 -8.84
C SER A 193 -17.17 10.61 -7.90
N PHE A 194 -17.76 11.77 -8.22
CA PHE A 194 -17.73 12.94 -7.34
C PHE A 194 -18.45 12.72 -6.02
N ILE A 195 -19.62 12.08 -6.05
CA ILE A 195 -20.37 11.71 -4.85
C ILE A 195 -19.56 10.74 -3.99
N LEU A 196 -18.94 9.72 -4.59
CA LEU A 196 -18.10 8.77 -3.85
C LEU A 196 -16.87 9.43 -3.23
N GLU A 197 -16.24 10.38 -3.92
CA GLU A 197 -15.11 11.14 -3.37
C GLU A 197 -15.54 12.04 -2.22
N PHE A 198 -16.68 12.71 -2.34
CA PHE A 198 -17.25 13.51 -1.26
C PHE A 198 -17.61 12.64 -0.04
N LEU A 199 -18.28 11.50 -0.24
CA LEU A 199 -18.59 10.55 0.82
C LEU A 199 -17.32 9.99 1.48
N ALA A 200 -16.29 9.70 0.70
CA ALA A 200 -15.00 9.24 1.21
C ALA A 200 -14.28 10.33 2.03
N PHE A 201 -14.48 11.61 1.72
CA PHE A 201 -14.00 12.70 2.58
C PHE A 201 -14.77 12.75 3.91
N ILE A 202 -16.11 12.69 3.85
CA ILE A 202 -16.95 12.70 5.06
C ILE A 202 -16.64 11.49 5.95
N SER A 203 -16.36 10.32 5.39
CA SER A 203 -15.99 9.14 6.17
C SER A 203 -14.68 9.33 6.95
N VAL A 204 -13.81 10.28 6.56
CA VAL A 204 -12.61 10.60 7.34
C VAL A 204 -12.96 11.32 8.65
N VAL A 205 -14.01 12.14 8.65
CA VAL A 205 -14.47 12.89 9.84
C VAL A 205 -14.92 11.93 10.94
N VAL A 206 -15.46 10.77 10.56
CA VAL A 206 -15.89 9.70 11.49
C VAL A 206 -14.72 9.16 12.33
N TYR A 207 -13.47 9.33 11.90
CA TYR A 207 -12.31 8.96 12.71
C TYR A 207 -12.02 9.94 13.86
N ILE A 208 -12.51 11.19 13.82
CA ILE A 208 -12.30 12.17 14.88
C ILE A 208 -12.81 11.66 16.24
N PRO A 209 -14.09 11.24 16.39
CA PRO A 209 -14.59 10.71 17.66
C PRO A 209 -13.82 9.47 18.12
N MET A 210 -13.39 8.61 17.18
CA MET A 210 -12.56 7.43 17.45
C MET A 210 -11.18 7.80 17.99
N PHE A 211 -10.57 8.89 17.54
CA PHE A 211 -9.28 9.34 18.10
C PHE A 211 -9.41 9.91 19.50
N ILE A 212 -10.47 10.69 19.75
CA ILE A 212 -10.72 11.25 21.08
C ILE A 212 -10.86 10.12 22.10
N SER A 213 -11.56 9.07 21.73
CA SER A 213 -11.83 7.93 22.60
C SER A 213 -10.61 7.01 22.78
N ILE A 214 -9.84 6.70 21.72
CA ILE A 214 -8.58 5.93 21.86
C ILE A 214 -7.57 6.67 22.76
N ARG A 215 -7.51 8.01 22.70
CA ARG A 215 -6.64 8.77 23.60
C ARG A 215 -7.01 8.64 25.08
N LYS A 216 -8.28 8.38 25.40
CA LYS A 216 -8.72 8.14 26.78
C LYS A 216 -8.25 6.78 27.31
N LEU A 217 -7.96 5.81 26.44
CA LEU A 217 -7.55 4.44 26.81
C LEU A 217 -6.03 4.22 26.85
N LEU A 218 -5.24 5.28 26.60
CA LEU A 218 -3.78 5.23 26.51
C LEU A 218 -3.06 4.88 27.82
N TYR A 219 -3.76 4.90 28.95
CA TYR A 219 -3.18 4.57 30.25
C TYR A 219 -2.95 3.06 30.45
N LEU A 220 -3.47 2.20 29.54
CA LEU A 220 -3.33 0.75 29.63
C LEU A 220 -1.95 0.27 29.16
N PRO A 221 -1.18 -0.47 29.99
CA PRO A 221 0.20 -0.88 29.69
C PRO A 221 0.37 -1.70 28.40
N SER A 222 -0.61 -2.56 28.06
CA SER A 222 -0.59 -3.40 26.85
C SER A 222 -0.69 -2.60 25.54
N LEU A 223 -1.33 -1.43 25.57
CA LEU A 223 -1.43 -0.49 24.44
C LEU A 223 -0.18 0.40 24.30
N ALA A 224 0.53 0.66 25.41
CA ALA A 224 1.76 1.43 25.42
C ALA A 224 2.92 0.68 24.71
N GLN A 225 2.94 -0.65 24.79
CA GLN A 225 4.02 -1.50 24.25
C GLN A 225 3.89 -1.82 22.75
N SER A 226 2.66 -1.99 22.24
CA SER A 226 2.39 -2.34 20.82
C SER A 226 2.19 -1.14 19.89
N GLN A 227 1.84 0.05 20.42
CA GLN A 227 1.60 1.32 19.70
C GLN A 227 0.75 1.27 18.40
N PRO A 228 -0.28 0.40 18.25
CA PRO A 228 -1.12 0.34 17.05
C PRO A 228 -1.86 1.66 16.78
N GLN A 229 -2.06 2.46 17.82
CA GLN A 229 -2.63 3.80 17.73
C GLN A 229 -1.82 4.73 16.80
N LYS A 230 -0.48 4.62 16.77
CA LYS A 230 0.34 5.48 15.89
C LYS A 230 0.07 5.18 14.43
N TYR A 231 -0.05 3.90 14.07
CA TYR A 231 -0.42 3.46 12.72
C TYR A 231 -1.75 4.02 12.27
N ILE A 232 -2.79 3.82 13.07
CA ILE A 232 -4.13 4.32 12.76
C ILE A 232 -4.12 5.85 12.69
N MET A 233 -3.39 6.53 13.58
CA MET A 233 -3.29 8.00 13.59
C MET A 233 -2.62 8.58 12.35
N TYR A 234 -1.46 8.06 11.96
CA TYR A 234 -0.80 8.53 10.75
C TYR A 234 -1.64 8.19 9.51
N GLN A 235 -2.26 7.02 9.49
CA GLN A 235 -3.14 6.63 8.39
C GLN A 235 -4.27 7.62 8.19
N VAL A 236 -4.99 7.96 9.25
CA VAL A 236 -6.08 8.93 9.10
C VAL A 236 -5.57 10.32 8.74
N LYS A 237 -4.44 10.77 9.29
CA LYS A 237 -3.87 12.08 8.91
C LYS A 237 -3.54 12.15 7.42
N PHE A 238 -2.88 11.13 6.87
CA PHE A 238 -2.54 11.09 5.45
C PHE A 238 -3.78 10.99 4.56
N ILE A 239 -4.77 10.17 4.93
CA ILE A 239 -6.06 10.10 4.20
C ILE A 239 -6.77 11.47 4.25
N PHE A 240 -6.82 12.11 5.42
CA PHE A 240 -7.46 13.42 5.59
C PHE A 240 -6.83 14.49 4.70
N ILE A 241 -5.50 14.61 4.73
CA ILE A 241 -4.79 15.60 3.91
C ILE A 241 -5.01 15.32 2.42
N GLY A 242 -4.90 14.07 1.99
CA GLY A 242 -5.11 13.68 0.60
C GLY A 242 -6.55 13.98 0.12
N LYS A 243 -7.55 13.62 0.93
CA LYS A 243 -8.97 13.84 0.59
C LYS A 243 -9.37 15.31 0.67
N LEU A 244 -8.78 16.09 1.58
CA LEU A 244 -9.00 17.54 1.64
C LEU A 244 -8.54 18.23 0.35
N PHE A 245 -7.37 17.84 -0.17
CA PHE A 245 -6.88 18.36 -1.45
C PHE A 245 -7.82 18.00 -2.61
N MET A 246 -8.31 16.76 -2.65
CA MET A 246 -9.31 16.33 -3.66
C MET A 246 -10.64 17.09 -3.53
N LEU A 247 -11.08 17.42 -2.31
CA LEU A 247 -12.29 18.20 -2.09
C LEU A 247 -12.17 19.62 -2.69
N ILE A 248 -11.00 20.25 -2.59
CA ILE A 248 -10.76 21.56 -3.22
C ILE A 248 -10.89 21.46 -4.74
N ILE A 249 -10.35 20.40 -5.36
CA ILE A 249 -10.50 20.15 -6.80
C ILE A 249 -11.97 19.95 -7.16
N LEU A 250 -12.71 19.18 -6.36
CA LEU A 250 -14.14 18.95 -6.57
C LEU A 250 -14.94 20.26 -6.53
N VAL A 251 -14.74 21.09 -5.50
CA VAL A 251 -15.47 22.37 -5.34
C VAL A 251 -15.12 23.34 -6.45
N THR A 252 -13.83 23.48 -6.79
CA THR A 252 -13.41 24.33 -7.91
C THR A 252 -14.00 23.83 -9.23
N SER A 253 -14.15 22.51 -9.41
CA SER A 253 -14.77 21.96 -10.61
C SER A 253 -16.25 22.32 -10.77
N GLY A 254 -17.02 22.31 -9.67
CA GLY A 254 -18.42 22.72 -9.71
C GLY A 254 -18.60 24.22 -9.96
N LEU A 255 -17.71 25.06 -9.42
CA LEU A 255 -17.72 26.50 -9.64
C LEU A 255 -17.34 26.87 -11.07
N VAL A 256 -16.25 26.29 -11.57
CA VAL A 256 -15.70 26.57 -12.91
C VAL A 256 -16.58 26.01 -14.01
N ALA A 257 -17.25 24.87 -13.79
CA ALA A 257 -18.19 24.30 -14.76
C ALA A 257 -19.32 25.26 -15.17
N LYS A 258 -19.70 26.20 -14.29
CA LYS A 258 -20.69 27.25 -14.61
C LYS A 258 -20.19 28.26 -15.65
N PHE A 259 -18.89 28.45 -15.76
CA PHE A 259 -18.27 29.47 -16.62
C PHE A 259 -17.56 28.90 -17.83
N SER A 260 -16.87 27.76 -17.70
CA SER A 260 -16.06 27.14 -18.76
C SER A 260 -16.67 25.85 -19.32
N GLY A 261 -17.90 25.52 -18.93
CA GLY A 261 -18.57 24.29 -19.34
C GLY A 261 -17.95 23.00 -18.78
N TRP A 262 -18.31 21.87 -19.38
CA TRP A 262 -18.07 20.51 -18.85
C TRP A 262 -16.64 19.98 -18.99
N ALA A 263 -15.77 20.66 -19.74
CA ALA A 263 -14.38 20.26 -19.94
C ALA A 263 -13.61 20.16 -18.61
N PHE A 264 -13.81 21.12 -17.71
CA PHE A 264 -13.12 21.14 -16.42
C PHE A 264 -13.61 20.04 -15.47
N SER A 265 -14.92 19.70 -15.49
CA SER A 265 -15.45 18.58 -14.70
C SER A 265 -14.88 17.24 -15.15
N ASN A 266 -14.70 17.04 -16.46
CA ASN A 266 -14.03 15.86 -17.01
C ASN A 266 -12.56 15.80 -16.57
N LEU A 267 -11.84 16.92 -16.60
CA LEU A 267 -10.46 16.99 -16.09
C LEU A 267 -10.39 16.65 -14.60
N ALA A 268 -11.25 17.25 -13.78
CA ALA A 268 -11.35 16.97 -12.36
C ALA A 268 -11.66 15.49 -12.09
N PHE A 269 -12.59 14.89 -12.86
CA PHE A 269 -12.90 13.46 -12.78
C PHE A 269 -11.65 12.58 -12.97
N VAL A 270 -10.86 12.83 -14.01
CA VAL A 270 -9.65 12.03 -14.27
C VAL A 270 -8.58 12.28 -13.21
N ILE A 271 -8.34 13.54 -12.82
CA ILE A 271 -7.36 13.88 -11.77
C ILE A 271 -7.72 13.19 -10.46
N MET A 272 -8.99 13.21 -10.07
CA MET A 272 -9.47 12.56 -8.85
C MET A 272 -9.32 11.03 -8.91
N ASN A 273 -9.71 10.40 -10.01
CA ASN A 273 -9.54 8.96 -10.20
C ASN A 273 -8.07 8.54 -10.20
N LEU A 274 -7.19 9.23 -10.94
CA LEU A 274 -5.76 8.95 -10.91
C LEU A 274 -5.21 9.17 -9.51
N SER A 275 -5.55 10.28 -8.85
CA SER A 275 -5.04 10.56 -7.52
C SER A 275 -5.44 9.52 -6.50
N THR A 276 -6.70 9.10 -6.44
CA THR A 276 -7.14 8.05 -5.51
C THR A 276 -6.46 6.71 -5.79
N PHE A 277 -6.24 6.38 -7.07
CA PHE A 277 -5.53 5.18 -7.50
C PHE A 277 -4.07 5.15 -7.03
N TYR A 278 -3.34 6.26 -7.18
CA TYR A 278 -1.94 6.37 -6.76
C TYR A 278 -1.79 6.59 -5.25
N MET A 279 -2.60 7.47 -4.66
CA MET A 279 -2.47 7.87 -3.26
C MET A 279 -2.85 6.76 -2.29
N THR A 280 -3.83 5.91 -2.61
CA THR A 280 -4.30 4.89 -1.66
C THR A 280 -3.19 3.89 -1.28
N PRO A 281 -2.48 3.25 -2.22
CA PRO A 281 -1.30 2.41 -1.91
C PRO A 281 -0.18 3.20 -1.23
N LEU A 282 0.09 4.44 -1.67
CA LEU A 282 1.12 5.28 -1.07
C LEU A 282 0.82 5.57 0.40
N ILE A 283 -0.43 5.89 0.75
CA ILE A 283 -0.84 6.13 2.13
C ILE A 283 -0.63 4.86 2.97
N ILE A 284 -1.02 3.68 2.47
CA ILE A 284 -0.82 2.41 3.18
C ILE A 284 0.67 2.15 3.44
N GLN A 285 1.53 2.41 2.47
CA GLN A 285 2.98 2.18 2.59
C GLN A 285 3.65 3.21 3.48
N MET A 286 3.34 4.49 3.31
CA MET A 286 3.90 5.58 4.12
C MET A 286 3.51 5.43 5.58
N THR A 287 2.28 5.01 5.85
CA THR A 287 1.82 4.73 7.22
C THR A 287 2.57 3.56 7.83
N TYR A 288 2.80 2.49 7.07
CA TYR A 288 3.60 1.38 7.56
C TYR A 288 5.05 1.79 7.87
N LEU A 289 5.67 2.58 6.99
CA LEU A 289 7.03 3.08 7.17
C LEU A 289 7.17 3.98 8.39
N PHE A 290 6.28 4.97 8.55
CA PHE A 290 6.37 5.95 9.63
C PHE A 290 6.01 5.40 11.02
N CYS A 291 5.34 4.25 11.08
CA CYS A 291 4.84 3.70 12.33
C CYS A 291 5.80 2.73 13.02
N ASN A 292 6.81 2.26 12.30
CA ASN A 292 7.89 1.49 12.89
C ASN A 292 9.11 2.39 13.08
N LYS A 293 9.48 2.66 14.35
CA LYS A 293 10.62 3.52 14.72
C LYS A 293 11.92 3.12 14.00
N ARG A 294 12.18 1.82 13.85
CA ARG A 294 13.33 1.28 13.11
C ARG A 294 13.24 1.63 11.63
N ASN A 295 12.06 1.46 11.02
CA ASN A 295 11.84 1.79 9.60
C ASN A 295 11.97 3.30 9.35
N THR A 296 11.41 4.14 10.21
CA THR A 296 11.53 5.61 10.12
C THR A 296 12.99 6.06 10.24
N GLN A 297 13.74 5.50 11.20
CA GLN A 297 15.17 5.79 11.35
C GLN A 297 15.97 5.34 10.12
N LEU A 298 15.65 4.19 9.53
CA LEU A 298 16.25 3.73 8.28
C LEU A 298 15.94 4.69 7.13
N VAL A 299 14.69 5.09 6.93
CA VAL A 299 14.31 6.06 5.88
C VAL A 299 15.04 7.38 6.06
N ILE A 300 15.10 7.93 7.29
CA ILE A 300 15.87 9.15 7.59
C ILE A 300 17.36 8.96 7.29
N SER A 301 17.92 7.79 7.60
CA SER A 301 19.32 7.48 7.29
C SER A 301 19.59 7.43 5.78
N TYR A 302 18.65 6.89 4.98
CA TYR A 302 18.73 6.85 3.52
C TYR A 302 18.49 8.22 2.88
N LEU A 303 17.61 9.04 3.44
CA LEU A 303 17.37 10.41 3.00
C LEU A 303 18.49 11.37 3.45
N SER A 304 19.31 10.98 4.43
CA SER A 304 20.49 11.76 4.81
C SER A 304 21.47 11.75 3.64
N PHE A 305 21.55 12.89 2.96
CA PHE A 305 22.38 13.10 1.78
C PHE A 305 23.85 12.71 2.03
N ARG A 306 24.32 12.85 3.28
CA ARG A 306 25.65 12.42 3.74
C ARG A 306 25.86 10.91 3.63
N PHE A 307 24.91 10.07 4.02
CA PHE A 307 25.05 8.62 3.94
C PHE A 307 25.10 8.13 2.49
N VAL A 308 24.27 8.71 1.60
CA VAL A 308 24.27 8.39 0.18
C VAL A 308 25.59 8.79 -0.47
N ILE A 309 26.07 10.01 -0.21
CA ILE A 309 27.37 10.50 -0.69
C ILE A 309 28.51 9.62 -0.16
N ASP A 310 28.52 9.28 1.12
CA ASP A 310 29.60 8.48 1.72
C ASP A 310 29.62 7.05 1.17
N LYS A 311 28.44 6.46 0.92
CA LYS A 311 28.33 5.13 0.32
C LYS A 311 28.73 5.14 -1.16
N LEU A 312 28.33 6.16 -1.91
CA LEU A 312 28.75 6.37 -3.30
C LEU A 312 30.26 6.59 -3.40
N ARG A 313 30.83 7.42 -2.52
CA ARG A 313 32.28 7.67 -2.41
C ARG A 313 33.06 6.40 -2.06
N ARG A 314 32.52 5.52 -1.21
CA ARG A 314 33.15 4.21 -0.90
C ARG A 314 33.07 3.23 -2.07
N LEU A 315 31.98 3.21 -2.83
CA LEU A 315 31.85 2.38 -4.03
C LEU A 315 32.82 2.84 -5.12
N LEU A 316 32.99 4.15 -5.30
CA LEU A 316 33.98 4.73 -6.22
C LEU A 316 35.44 4.51 -5.78
N ARG A 317 35.69 4.19 -4.50
CA ARG A 317 37.04 3.93 -3.95
C ARG A 317 37.43 2.45 -3.97
N LYS A 318 36.51 1.53 -4.29
CA LYS A 318 36.80 0.12 -4.50
C LYS A 318 37.22 -0.10 -5.95
N ASN A 319 38.46 0.24 -6.28
CA ASN A 319 39.29 -0.45 -7.26
C ASN A 319 40.74 0.09 -7.15
N ASN A 320 41.70 -0.83 -7.33
CA ASN A 320 43.16 -0.62 -7.44
C ASN A 320 44.01 -0.82 -6.19
N ALA A 321 43.77 -1.89 -5.42
CA ALA A 321 44.84 -2.48 -4.61
C ALA A 321 44.82 -4.00 -4.77
N VAL A 322 45.43 -4.47 -5.86
CA VAL A 322 45.86 -5.86 -5.98
C VAL A 322 47.01 -6.05 -4.98
N GLN A 323 46.83 -6.89 -3.97
CA GLN A 323 47.94 -7.24 -3.08
C GLN A 323 48.93 -8.13 -3.83
N PRO A 324 50.24 -7.89 -3.77
CA PRO A 324 51.22 -8.77 -4.39
C PRO A 324 51.19 -10.14 -3.69
N ILE A 325 51.11 -11.20 -4.49
CA ILE A 325 51.28 -12.59 -4.04
C ILE A 325 52.73 -12.73 -3.57
N VAL A 326 52.93 -12.98 -2.28
CA VAL A 326 54.21 -13.40 -1.72
C VAL A 326 54.36 -14.91 -1.99
N PRO A 327 55.42 -15.37 -2.68
CA PRO A 327 55.67 -16.80 -2.84
C PRO A 327 55.99 -17.42 -1.49
N THR A 328 55.21 -18.40 -1.05
CA THR A 328 55.55 -19.24 0.11
C THR A 328 56.68 -20.19 -0.25
N ASP A 329 57.85 -19.94 0.33
CA ASP A 329 59.08 -20.73 0.21
C ASP A 329 58.89 -22.11 0.86
N TYR A 330 58.50 -23.11 0.06
CA TYR A 330 58.33 -24.51 0.46
C TYR A 330 59.64 -25.31 0.33
N SER A 331 60.73 -24.78 0.89
CA SER A 331 62.06 -25.41 0.78
C SER A 331 62.89 -25.33 2.06
N ARG A 332 62.31 -25.65 3.23
CA ARG A 332 63.14 -25.96 4.42
C ARG A 332 62.41 -26.73 5.54
N ARG A 333 61.99 -27.97 5.26
CA ARG A 333 61.82 -29.00 6.31
C ARG A 333 61.68 -30.40 5.73
N ARG A 334 62.77 -30.91 5.16
CA ARG A 334 63.11 -32.34 5.16
C ARG A 334 64.57 -32.43 5.60
N GLU A 335 64.89 -33.49 6.33
CA GLU A 335 66.21 -33.83 6.91
C GLU A 335 66.48 -33.00 8.18
N VAL A 336 66.65 -33.55 9.38
CA VAL A 336 67.39 -34.73 9.86
C VAL A 336 66.72 -35.15 11.19
N ALA A 337 66.27 -36.41 11.33
CA ALA A 337 66.88 -37.49 12.15
C ALA A 337 67.16 -37.11 13.61
#